data_AF-A0A0A8K2D1-F1
#
_entry.id   AF-A0A0A8K2D1-F1
#
_cell.length_a   1.000
_cell.length_b   1.000
_cell.length_c   1.000
_cell.angle_alpha   90.00
_cell.angle_beta   90.00
_cell.angle_gamma   90.00
#
_symmetry.space_group_name_H-M   'P 1'
#
loop_
_entity.id
_entity.type
_entity.pdbx_description
1 polymer ?
#
loop_
_entity_poly.entity_id
_entity_poly.type
_entity_poly.pdbx_seq_one_letter_code
_entity_poly.pdbx_strand_id
1 'polypeptide(L)'
;MERPHYEPKELDRECENVVSKFLAGKYGKAEFPLSTNDLTQVIEREAEDLDLFADLSKYGTDVEGVTEFHPGAKPSVKISKVLAADERYQNRLRTTLAHEYGHVHFHAYLWDTQPPGADLLRRNPDANRQICKRDKILGAAQYDWMEWQAGYVCGAILMPASRVRRLAGDYLESHHLYGPKLDTHHDARLMVLTILAPQSVTPKIGPLRKTARRSPPSA
;
A
#
# COMPACT_ATOMS: atom_id res chain seq x y z
N MET A 1 5.95 -6.05 21.68
CA MET A 1 5.25 -6.10 20.39
C MET A 1 6.02 -7.05 19.50
N GLU A 2 5.36 -8.11 19.04
CA GLU A 2 5.89 -8.97 17.99
C GLU A 2 6.17 -8.13 16.73
N ARG A 3 7.24 -8.46 16.00
CA ARG A 3 7.60 -7.82 14.72
C ARG A 3 7.43 -8.86 13.62
N PRO A 4 6.26 -8.96 12.98
CA PRO A 4 6.08 -9.89 11.87
C PRO A 4 7.08 -9.58 10.75
N HIS A 5 7.80 -10.62 10.35
CA HIS A 5 8.71 -10.56 9.23
C HIS A 5 8.02 -11.17 8.01
N TYR A 6 7.72 -10.32 7.03
CA TYR A 6 7.24 -10.73 5.72
C TYR A 6 8.34 -10.52 4.69
N GLU A 7 8.68 -11.57 3.95
CA GLU A 7 9.51 -11.43 2.76
C GLU A 7 8.75 -10.64 1.68
N PRO A 8 9.42 -9.81 0.86
CA PRO A 8 8.78 -9.04 -0.21
C PRO A 8 7.90 -9.89 -1.14
N LYS A 9 8.31 -11.14 -1.41
CA LYS A 9 7.53 -12.10 -2.23
C LYS A 9 6.24 -12.55 -1.55
N GLU A 10 6.21 -12.62 -0.23
CA GLU A 10 5.02 -12.97 0.53
C GLU A 10 4.02 -11.82 0.51
N LEU A 11 4.50 -10.58 0.69
CA LEU A 11 3.68 -9.38 0.55
C LEU A 11 3.09 -9.27 -0.86
N ASP A 12 3.90 -9.43 -1.91
CA ASP A 12 3.41 -9.42 -3.30
C ASP A 12 2.33 -10.49 -3.52
N ARG A 13 2.57 -11.73 -3.07
CA ARG A 13 1.63 -12.85 -3.23
C ARG A 13 0.32 -12.60 -2.49
N GLU A 14 0.38 -12.16 -1.24
CA GLU A 14 -0.81 -11.96 -0.42
C GLU A 14 -1.64 -10.79 -0.94
N CYS A 15 -1.01 -9.66 -1.24
CA CYS A 15 -1.69 -8.51 -1.83
C CYS A 15 -2.39 -8.87 -3.14
N GLU A 16 -1.70 -9.59 -4.03
CA GLU A 16 -2.27 -10.03 -5.31
C GLU A 16 -3.43 -11.02 -5.10
N ASN A 17 -3.31 -11.94 -4.14
CA ASN A 17 -4.38 -12.89 -3.80
C ASN A 17 -5.63 -12.19 -3.29
N VAL A 18 -5.48 -11.24 -2.36
CA VAL A 18 -6.59 -10.46 -1.79
C VAL A 18 -7.38 -9.77 -2.90
N VAL A 19 -6.71 -8.96 -3.72
CA VAL A 19 -7.40 -8.15 -4.74
C VAL A 19 -7.96 -9.03 -5.86
N SER A 20 -7.25 -10.09 -6.25
CA SER A 20 -7.73 -11.00 -7.29
C SER A 20 -8.96 -11.78 -6.83
N LYS A 21 -8.98 -12.27 -5.59
CA LYS A 21 -10.15 -12.93 -5.01
C LYS A 21 -11.33 -11.97 -4.88
N PHE A 22 -11.09 -10.75 -4.43
CA PHE A 22 -12.12 -9.71 -4.35
C PHE A 22 -12.77 -9.46 -5.72
N LEU A 23 -11.95 -9.19 -6.74
CA LEU A 23 -12.41 -8.88 -8.09
C LEU A 23 -13.10 -10.08 -8.74
N ALA A 24 -12.53 -11.28 -8.62
CA ALA A 24 -13.15 -12.50 -9.12
C ALA A 24 -14.50 -12.78 -8.45
N GLY A 25 -14.60 -12.58 -7.14
CA GLY A 25 -15.86 -12.73 -6.41
C GLY A 25 -16.92 -11.70 -6.81
N LYS A 26 -16.51 -10.47 -7.14
CA LYS A 26 -17.43 -9.37 -7.50
C LYS A 26 -17.86 -9.39 -8.97
N TYR A 27 -16.92 -9.69 -9.87
CA TYR A 27 -17.09 -9.53 -11.33
C TYR A 27 -16.95 -10.84 -12.12
N GLY A 28 -16.70 -11.98 -11.46
CA GLY A 28 -16.46 -13.28 -12.09
C GLY A 28 -15.06 -13.43 -12.72
N LYS A 29 -14.25 -12.37 -12.71
CA LYS A 29 -12.87 -12.35 -13.21
C LYS A 29 -12.04 -11.29 -12.48
N ALA A 30 -10.74 -11.51 -12.37
CA ALA A 30 -9.80 -10.53 -11.83
C ALA A 30 -9.21 -9.70 -12.98
N GLU A 31 -9.67 -8.45 -13.11
CA GLU A 31 -9.16 -7.51 -14.11
C GLU A 31 -8.50 -6.30 -13.45
N PHE A 32 -7.37 -5.89 -14.02
CA PHE A 32 -6.56 -4.75 -13.56
C PHE A 32 -6.47 -3.67 -14.64
N PRO A 33 -6.42 -2.39 -14.29
CA PRO A 33 -6.09 -1.82 -12.96
C PRO A 33 -7.22 -1.94 -11.93
N LEU A 34 -6.85 -2.03 -10.65
CA LEU A 34 -7.82 -1.96 -9.54
C LEU A 34 -8.41 -0.54 -9.46
N SER A 35 -9.73 -0.41 -9.56
CA SER A 35 -10.39 0.89 -9.46
C SER A 35 -10.30 1.45 -8.03
N THR A 36 -10.36 2.77 -7.86
CA THR A 36 -10.32 3.38 -6.51
C THR A 36 -11.52 2.93 -5.68
N ASN A 37 -12.69 2.80 -6.29
CA ASN A 37 -13.91 2.30 -5.64
C ASN A 37 -13.81 0.81 -5.24
N ASP A 38 -13.13 -0.01 -6.03
CA ASP A 38 -12.87 -1.39 -5.61
C ASP A 38 -11.86 -1.46 -4.46
N LEU A 39 -10.84 -0.58 -4.46
CA LEU A 39 -9.89 -0.48 -3.36
C LEU A 39 -10.57 -0.05 -2.05
N THR A 40 -11.49 0.93 -2.08
CA THR A 40 -12.26 1.31 -0.88
C THR A 40 -13.10 0.15 -0.38
N GLN A 41 -13.74 -0.60 -1.27
CA GLN A 41 -14.54 -1.79 -0.88
C GLN A 41 -13.70 -2.96 -0.35
N VAL A 42 -12.44 -3.09 -0.79
CA VAL A 42 -11.50 -4.05 -0.18
C VAL A 42 -11.23 -3.63 1.28
N ILE A 43 -10.99 -2.35 1.53
CA ILE A 43 -10.76 -1.82 2.88
C ILE A 43 -12.00 -1.99 3.75
N GLU A 44 -13.18 -1.59 3.27
CA GLU A 44 -14.46 -1.68 4.01
C GLU A 44 -14.82 -3.11 4.45
N ARG A 45 -14.30 -4.15 3.77
CA ARG A 45 -14.51 -5.54 4.18
C ARG A 45 -13.72 -5.92 5.44
N GLU A 46 -12.58 -5.27 5.67
CA GLU A 46 -11.63 -5.61 6.75
C GLU A 46 -11.52 -4.53 7.83
N ALA A 47 -11.91 -3.30 7.52
CA ALA A 47 -12.09 -2.21 8.47
C ALA A 47 -13.50 -2.23 9.07
N GLU A 48 -13.65 -1.64 10.26
CA GLU A 48 -14.95 -1.32 10.87
C GLU A 48 -15.60 -0.13 10.15
N ASP A 49 -14.79 0.87 9.82
CA ASP A 49 -15.20 2.10 9.16
C ASP A 49 -14.10 2.62 8.23
N LEU A 50 -14.51 3.32 7.17
CA LEU A 50 -13.63 4.03 6.24
C LEU A 50 -14.17 5.46 6.01
N ASP A 51 -13.58 6.43 6.70
CA ASP A 51 -13.88 7.85 6.52
C ASP A 51 -12.94 8.47 5.48
N LEU A 52 -13.43 8.67 4.25
CA LEU A 52 -12.67 9.29 3.16
C LEU A 52 -12.51 10.81 3.29
N PHE A 53 -13.25 11.45 4.19
CA PHE A 53 -13.34 12.91 4.30
C PHE A 53 -12.99 13.40 5.71
N ALA A 54 -12.09 12.71 6.39
CA ALA A 54 -11.69 13.03 7.74
C ALA A 54 -10.92 14.37 7.84
N ASP A 55 -11.15 15.10 8.92
CA ASP A 55 -10.28 16.20 9.34
C ASP A 55 -9.14 15.67 10.20
N LEU A 56 -7.96 15.58 9.59
CA LEU A 56 -6.74 15.06 10.24
C LEU A 56 -5.83 16.17 10.77
N SER A 57 -6.25 17.44 10.72
CA SER A 57 -5.40 18.60 11.08
C SER A 57 -4.82 18.52 12.50
N LYS A 58 -5.53 17.88 13.42
CA LYS A 58 -5.04 17.62 14.80
C LYS A 58 -3.77 16.78 14.87
N TYR A 59 -3.48 16.00 13.84
CA TYR A 59 -2.29 15.13 13.77
C TYR A 59 -1.12 15.78 12.99
N GLY A 60 -1.38 16.91 12.33
CA GLY A 60 -0.41 17.61 11.48
C GLY A 60 -0.97 17.91 10.10
N THR A 61 -0.41 18.93 9.44
CA THR A 61 -0.82 19.35 8.08
C THR A 61 -0.30 18.40 6.99
N ASP A 62 0.63 17.51 7.34
CA ASP A 62 1.29 16.54 6.46
C ASP A 62 0.75 15.10 6.60
N VAL A 63 -0.27 14.91 7.44
CA VAL A 63 -0.92 13.62 7.66
C VAL A 63 -1.95 13.36 6.57
N GLU A 64 -1.81 12.21 5.91
CA GLU A 64 -2.68 11.79 4.81
C GLU A 64 -3.68 10.71 5.22
N GLY A 65 -3.30 9.84 6.15
CA GLY A 65 -4.11 8.72 6.62
C GLY A 65 -3.87 8.43 8.10
N VAL A 66 -4.88 7.85 8.74
CA VAL A 66 -4.82 7.32 10.09
C VAL A 66 -5.55 6.00 10.13
N THR A 67 -4.89 4.96 10.64
CA THR A 67 -5.52 3.70 11.00
C THR A 67 -5.59 3.60 12.53
N GLU A 68 -6.79 3.47 13.07
CA GLU A 68 -7.05 3.35 14.49
C GLU A 68 -7.41 1.90 14.83
N PHE A 69 -6.66 1.30 15.76
CA PHE A 69 -6.82 -0.10 16.13
C PHE A 69 -7.61 -0.26 17.42
N HIS A 70 -8.45 -1.29 17.46
CA HIS A 70 -9.33 -1.63 18.56
C HIS A 70 -9.15 -3.12 18.91
N PRO A 71 -8.72 -3.46 20.14
CA PRO A 71 -8.59 -4.86 20.54
C PRO A 71 -9.92 -5.60 20.44
N GLY A 72 -9.94 -6.75 19.75
CA GLY A 72 -11.10 -7.59 19.52
C GLY A 72 -12.09 -7.06 18.47
N ALA A 73 -11.74 -5.99 17.75
CA ALA A 73 -12.58 -5.39 16.72
C ALA A 73 -11.77 -5.02 15.47
N LYS A 74 -12.47 -4.77 14.36
CA LYS A 74 -11.81 -4.30 13.14
C LYS A 74 -11.29 -2.88 13.34
N PRO A 75 -10.19 -2.49 12.70
CA PRO A 75 -9.67 -1.12 12.79
C PRO A 75 -10.57 -0.13 12.03
N SER A 76 -10.51 1.14 12.41
CA SER A 76 -11.12 2.24 11.67
C SER A 76 -10.07 2.96 10.82
N VAL A 77 -10.38 3.27 9.57
CA VAL A 77 -9.48 3.97 8.64
C VAL A 77 -10.01 5.36 8.34
N LYS A 78 -9.14 6.37 8.39
CA LYS A 78 -9.47 7.77 8.14
C LYS A 78 -8.50 8.34 7.12
N ILE A 79 -9.02 8.94 6.05
CA ILE A 79 -8.23 9.57 4.99
C ILE A 79 -8.49 11.07 5.00
N SER A 80 -7.44 11.86 4.80
CA SER A 80 -7.56 13.31 4.74
C SER A 80 -8.53 13.77 3.65
N LYS A 81 -9.53 14.58 4.03
CA LYS A 81 -10.49 15.19 3.10
C LYS A 81 -9.85 15.92 1.93
N VAL A 82 -8.63 16.44 2.11
CA VAL A 82 -7.89 17.14 1.06
C VAL A 82 -7.61 16.21 -0.13
N LEU A 83 -7.34 14.92 0.12
CA LEU A 83 -7.06 13.95 -0.94
C LEU A 83 -8.32 13.52 -1.70
N ALA A 84 -9.43 13.34 -0.99
CA ALA A 84 -10.70 12.91 -1.59
C ALA A 84 -11.43 14.04 -2.33
N ALA A 85 -11.28 15.29 -1.90
CA ALA A 85 -12.00 16.43 -2.46
C ALA A 85 -11.40 16.99 -3.77
N ASP A 86 -10.17 16.63 -4.13
CA ASP A 86 -9.47 17.19 -5.28
C ASP A 86 -8.99 16.09 -6.24
N GLU A 87 -9.50 16.09 -7.46
CA GLU A 87 -9.15 15.11 -8.51
C GLU A 87 -7.65 15.11 -8.84
N ARG A 88 -6.94 16.23 -8.61
CA ARG A 88 -5.49 16.31 -8.83
C ARG A 88 -4.71 15.40 -7.88
N TYR A 89 -5.33 14.96 -6.79
CA TYR A 89 -4.73 14.08 -5.79
C TYR A 89 -5.15 12.61 -5.91
N GLN A 90 -5.85 12.19 -6.98
CA GLN A 90 -6.29 10.79 -7.12
C GLN A 90 -5.16 9.76 -7.01
N ASN A 91 -3.99 10.02 -7.59
CA ASN A 91 -2.84 9.11 -7.45
C ASN A 91 -2.33 9.04 -6.00
N ARG A 92 -2.40 10.16 -5.26
CA ARG A 92 -2.03 10.21 -3.84
C ARG A 92 -3.06 9.48 -3.00
N LEU A 93 -4.35 9.78 -3.19
CA LEU A 93 -5.47 9.09 -2.55
C LEU A 93 -5.35 7.58 -2.67
N ARG A 94 -5.14 7.06 -3.89
CA ARG A 94 -4.96 5.62 -4.15
C ARG A 94 -3.77 5.04 -3.40
N THR A 95 -2.67 5.77 -3.37
CA THR A 95 -1.45 5.36 -2.64
C THR A 95 -1.73 5.31 -1.14
N THR A 96 -2.35 6.34 -0.57
CA THR A 96 -2.70 6.41 0.86
C THR A 96 -3.68 5.31 1.24
N LEU A 97 -4.74 5.09 0.45
CA LEU A 97 -5.69 3.99 0.69
C LEU A 97 -5.00 2.63 0.74
N ALA A 98 -4.13 2.35 -0.23
CA ALA A 98 -3.39 1.09 -0.26
C ALA A 98 -2.37 0.99 0.90
N HIS A 99 -1.82 2.11 1.37
CA HIS A 99 -0.96 2.17 2.55
C HIS A 99 -1.72 1.79 3.81
N GLU A 100 -2.83 2.49 4.09
CA GLU A 100 -3.66 2.21 5.26
C GLU A 100 -4.22 0.79 5.23
N TYR A 101 -4.58 0.26 4.04
CA TYR A 101 -4.97 -1.14 3.93
C TYR A 101 -3.85 -2.09 4.36
N GLY A 102 -2.58 -1.75 4.10
CA GLY A 102 -1.45 -2.52 4.61
C GLY A 102 -1.44 -2.60 6.13
N HIS A 103 -1.78 -1.51 6.82
CA HIS A 103 -1.93 -1.50 8.28
C HIS A 103 -3.11 -2.36 8.75
N VAL A 104 -4.26 -2.24 8.09
CA VAL A 104 -5.45 -3.05 8.39
C VAL A 104 -5.13 -4.54 8.25
N HIS A 105 -4.61 -4.94 7.09
CA HIS A 105 -4.47 -6.35 6.74
C HIS A 105 -3.32 -7.04 7.47
N PHE A 106 -2.16 -6.40 7.54
CA PHE A 106 -0.94 -7.05 8.06
C PHE A 106 -0.67 -6.76 9.53
N HIS A 107 -1.22 -5.69 10.12
CA HIS A 107 -0.84 -5.28 11.48
C HIS A 107 -1.97 -5.30 12.50
N ALA A 108 -3.25 -5.30 12.10
CA ALA A 108 -4.37 -5.23 13.05
C ALA A 108 -4.31 -6.31 14.13
N TYR A 109 -3.91 -7.54 13.78
CA TYR A 109 -3.79 -8.66 14.72
C TYR A 109 -2.81 -8.40 15.90
N LEU A 110 -1.86 -7.48 15.74
CA LEU A 110 -0.92 -7.11 16.81
C LEU A 110 -1.63 -6.42 17.97
N TRP A 111 -2.73 -5.72 17.69
CA TRP A 111 -3.55 -5.08 18.73
C TRP A 111 -4.49 -6.05 19.43
N ASP A 112 -4.78 -7.22 18.84
CA ASP A 112 -5.47 -8.31 19.52
C ASP A 112 -4.52 -9.10 20.43
N THR A 113 -3.32 -9.37 19.94
CA THR A 113 -2.34 -10.21 20.64
C THR A 113 -1.58 -9.46 21.74
N GLN A 114 -1.28 -8.18 21.51
CA GLN A 114 -0.49 -7.34 22.42
C GLN A 114 -1.05 -5.91 22.48
N PRO A 115 -2.28 -5.72 22.99
CA PRO A 115 -2.90 -4.40 23.07
C PRO A 115 -2.07 -3.46 23.95
N PRO A 116 -2.00 -2.15 23.62
CA PRO A 116 -1.36 -1.18 24.48
C PRO A 116 -2.06 -1.14 25.85
N GLY A 117 -1.28 -1.23 26.92
CA GLY A 117 -1.81 -1.18 28.29
C GLY A 117 -2.51 0.15 28.59
N ALA A 118 -3.48 0.14 29.50
CA ALA A 118 -4.28 1.32 29.84
C ALA A 118 -3.44 2.53 30.25
N ASP A 119 -2.33 2.32 30.98
CA ASP A 119 -1.43 3.40 31.39
C ASP A 119 -0.67 4.03 30.21
N LEU A 120 -0.34 3.23 29.18
CA LEU A 120 0.28 3.74 27.96
C LEU A 120 -0.72 4.62 27.19
N LEU A 121 -1.96 4.17 27.05
CA LEU A 121 -3.01 4.96 26.39
C LEU A 121 -3.35 6.25 27.14
N ARG A 122 -3.29 6.25 28.48
CA ARG A 122 -3.47 7.47 29.28
C ARG A 122 -2.36 8.49 29.02
N ARG A 123 -1.12 8.03 28.88
CA ARG A 123 0.05 8.90 28.63
C ARG A 123 0.18 9.32 27.17
N ASN A 124 -0.22 8.43 26.27
CA ASN A 124 -0.22 8.62 24.83
C ASN A 124 -1.54 8.11 24.26
N PRO A 125 -2.56 8.98 24.14
CA PRO A 125 -3.86 8.62 23.58
C PRO A 125 -3.80 8.07 22.15
N ASP A 126 -2.70 8.32 21.42
CA ASP A 126 -2.48 7.86 20.04
C ASP A 126 -1.68 6.55 19.95
N ALA A 127 -1.35 5.90 21.07
CA ALA A 127 -0.58 4.65 21.07
C ALA A 127 -1.27 3.47 20.36
N ASN A 128 -2.57 3.59 20.05
CA ASN A 128 -3.33 2.64 19.25
C ASN A 128 -3.61 3.13 17.82
N ARG A 129 -2.86 4.12 17.32
CA ARG A 129 -3.06 4.68 15.98
C ARG A 129 -1.77 4.58 15.18
N GLN A 130 -1.87 4.19 13.91
CA GLN A 130 -0.87 4.59 12.92
C GLN A 130 -1.29 5.94 12.34
N ILE A 131 -0.38 6.92 12.41
CA ILE A 131 -0.58 8.27 11.89
C ILE A 131 0.41 8.46 10.75
N CYS A 132 -0.08 8.33 9.52
CA CYS A 132 0.76 8.19 8.35
C CYS A 132 0.96 9.54 7.67
N LYS A 133 2.19 10.02 7.75
CA LYS A 133 2.64 11.25 7.09
C LYS A 133 3.04 10.98 5.66
N ARG A 134 2.87 12.00 4.81
CA ARG A 134 3.16 11.89 3.37
C ARG A 134 4.56 11.35 3.05
N ASP A 135 5.56 11.79 3.79
CA ASP A 135 6.96 11.43 3.60
C ASP A 135 7.23 9.96 3.95
N LYS A 136 6.58 9.45 5.00
CA LYS A 136 6.72 8.06 5.46
C LYS A 136 5.99 7.05 4.58
N ILE A 137 4.83 7.41 4.02
CA ILE A 137 4.04 6.52 3.14
C ILE A 137 4.87 5.93 1.98
N LEU A 138 5.85 6.69 1.47
CA LEU A 138 6.72 6.25 0.36
C LEU A 138 8.20 6.13 0.73
N GLY A 139 8.60 6.64 1.89
CA GLY A 139 10.00 6.89 2.23
C GLY A 139 10.44 6.38 3.60
N ALA A 140 9.59 5.62 4.29
CA ALA A 140 9.93 5.06 5.58
C ALA A 140 11.22 4.22 5.53
N ALA A 141 12.09 4.46 6.50
CA ALA A 141 13.29 3.65 6.68
C ALA A 141 12.89 2.25 7.18
N GLN A 142 13.67 1.22 6.83
CA GLN A 142 13.36 -0.17 7.18
C GLN A 142 13.31 -0.46 8.70
N TYR A 143 13.88 0.41 9.54
CA TYR A 143 13.74 0.28 11.00
C TYR A 143 12.32 0.64 11.48
N ASP A 144 11.61 1.50 10.74
CA ASP A 144 10.18 1.81 10.91
C ASP A 144 9.38 0.79 10.09
N TRP A 145 9.39 -0.45 10.56
CA TRP A 145 9.05 -1.61 9.75
C TRP A 145 7.57 -1.68 9.36
N MET A 146 6.66 -1.16 10.20
CA MET A 146 5.23 -1.10 9.89
C MET A 146 4.99 -0.16 8.72
N GLU A 147 5.54 1.05 8.78
CA GLU A 147 5.45 2.05 7.71
C GLU A 147 6.13 1.56 6.43
N TRP A 148 7.27 0.86 6.56
CA TRP A 148 7.94 0.25 5.42
C TRP A 148 7.09 -0.86 4.76
N GLN A 149 6.51 -1.77 5.55
CA GLN A 149 5.65 -2.84 5.04
C GLN A 149 4.40 -2.25 4.36
N ALA A 150 3.73 -1.28 4.99
CA ALA A 150 2.59 -0.60 4.40
C ALA A 150 2.95 0.17 3.12
N GLY A 151 4.13 0.82 3.08
CA GLY A 151 4.67 1.44 1.88
C GLY A 151 4.95 0.43 0.75
N TYR A 152 5.41 -0.77 1.07
CA TYR A 152 5.57 -1.85 0.09
C TYR A 152 4.22 -2.35 -0.44
N VAL A 153 3.26 -2.56 0.46
CA VAL A 153 1.89 -3.01 0.15
C VAL A 153 1.20 -2.10 -0.87
N CYS A 154 1.44 -0.78 -0.81
CA CYS A 154 0.96 0.18 -1.81
C CYS A 154 1.25 -0.28 -3.25
N GLY A 155 2.51 -0.66 -3.51
CA GLY A 155 2.95 -1.11 -4.82
C GLY A 155 2.43 -2.49 -5.18
N ALA A 156 2.38 -3.40 -4.21
CA ALA A 156 1.91 -4.77 -4.40
C ALA A 156 0.42 -4.82 -4.77
N ILE A 157 -0.43 -4.01 -4.11
CA ILE A 157 -1.88 -3.92 -4.38
C ILE A 157 -2.16 -3.19 -5.68
N LEU A 158 -1.57 -2.01 -5.88
CA LEU A 158 -1.87 -1.17 -7.04
C LEU A 158 -1.23 -1.71 -8.32
N MET A 159 -0.19 -2.53 -8.21
CA MET A 159 0.54 -3.07 -9.36
C MET A 159 0.94 -4.53 -9.14
N PRO A 160 0.01 -5.49 -9.14
CA PRO A 160 0.32 -6.89 -8.87
C PRO A 160 1.50 -7.42 -9.68
N ALA A 161 2.35 -8.23 -9.03
CA ALA A 161 3.63 -8.63 -9.60
C ALA A 161 3.47 -9.46 -10.88
N SER A 162 2.43 -10.30 -10.98
CA SER A 162 2.14 -11.05 -12.21
C SER A 162 1.73 -10.11 -13.35
N ARG A 163 0.89 -9.10 -13.06
CA ARG A 163 0.40 -8.12 -14.05
C ARG A 163 1.54 -7.28 -14.58
N VAL A 164 2.42 -6.80 -13.70
CA VAL A 164 3.59 -6.02 -14.12
C VAL A 164 4.54 -6.86 -14.96
N ARG A 165 4.79 -8.13 -14.58
CA ARG A 165 5.62 -9.05 -15.38
C ARG A 165 5.02 -9.33 -16.75
N ARG A 166 3.71 -9.50 -16.85
CA ARG A 166 3.01 -9.67 -18.13
C ARG A 166 3.12 -8.43 -19.02
N LEU A 167 2.78 -7.25 -18.50
CA LEU A 167 2.88 -5.99 -19.25
C LEU A 167 4.33 -5.71 -19.71
N ALA A 168 5.30 -6.02 -18.86
CA ALA A 168 6.72 -5.97 -19.19
C ALA A 168 7.08 -6.92 -20.35
N GLY A 169 6.61 -8.17 -20.28
CA GLY A 169 6.81 -9.16 -21.34
C GLY A 169 6.19 -8.73 -22.66
N ASP A 170 4.91 -8.35 -22.64
CA ASP A 170 4.15 -7.89 -23.81
C ASP A 170 4.85 -6.70 -24.49
N TYR A 171 5.37 -5.73 -23.71
CA TYR A 171 6.13 -4.60 -24.24
C TYR A 171 7.45 -5.02 -24.89
N LEU A 172 8.23 -5.89 -24.24
CA LEU A 172 9.51 -6.35 -24.78
C LEU A 172 9.32 -7.11 -26.08
N GLU A 173 8.30 -7.97 -26.14
CA GLU A 173 7.93 -8.73 -27.34
C GLU A 173 7.52 -7.79 -28.49
N SER A 174 6.64 -6.82 -28.23
CA SER A 174 6.13 -5.91 -29.26
C SER A 174 7.20 -4.96 -29.82
N HIS A 175 8.30 -4.76 -29.09
CA HIS A 175 9.43 -3.91 -29.50
C HIS A 175 10.64 -4.73 -29.96
N HIS A 176 10.50 -6.06 -30.09
CA HIS A 176 11.57 -6.97 -30.47
C HIS A 176 12.83 -6.88 -29.57
N LEU A 177 12.64 -6.54 -28.30
CA LEU A 177 13.71 -6.41 -27.31
C LEU A 177 13.95 -7.76 -26.63
N TYR A 178 14.77 -8.59 -27.25
CA TYR A 178 15.15 -9.91 -26.72
C TYR A 178 16.58 -9.88 -26.15
N GLY A 179 16.76 -10.28 -24.88
CA GLY A 179 18.08 -10.46 -24.25
C GLY A 179 18.42 -9.48 -23.11
N PRO A 180 19.60 -9.62 -22.47
CA PRO A 180 19.95 -8.97 -21.21
C PRO A 180 20.34 -7.47 -21.30
N LYS A 181 19.99 -6.78 -22.40
CA LYS A 181 20.35 -5.37 -22.62
C LYS A 181 19.12 -4.50 -22.86
N LEU A 182 18.51 -4.02 -21.78
CA LEU A 182 17.77 -2.75 -21.80
C LEU A 182 18.81 -1.61 -21.83
N ASP A 183 19.48 -1.43 -22.97
CA ASP A 183 20.63 -0.51 -23.09
C ASP A 183 20.25 0.94 -23.40
N THR A 184 18.99 1.36 -23.19
CA THR A 184 18.65 2.78 -23.26
C THR A 184 17.78 3.24 -22.08
N HIS A 185 18.16 4.36 -21.47
CA HIS A 185 17.34 5.08 -20.49
C HIS A 185 15.95 5.45 -21.03
N HIS A 186 15.75 5.41 -22.35
CA HIS A 186 14.50 5.72 -23.02
C HIS A 186 13.52 4.55 -22.97
N ASP A 187 13.94 3.35 -23.37
CA ASP A 187 13.07 2.16 -23.37
C ASP A 187 12.66 1.76 -21.95
N ALA A 188 13.59 1.87 -20.99
CA ALA A 188 13.26 1.66 -19.58
C ALA A 188 12.25 2.70 -19.05
N ARG A 189 12.30 3.95 -19.51
CA ARG A 189 11.33 4.99 -19.12
C ARG A 189 9.97 4.77 -19.77
N LEU A 190 9.92 4.40 -21.05
CA LEU A 190 8.68 4.10 -21.77
C LEU A 190 8.00 2.84 -21.23
N MET A 191 8.77 1.81 -20.90
CA MET A 191 8.27 0.61 -20.23
C MET A 191 7.68 0.96 -18.84
N VAL A 192 8.37 1.79 -18.05
CA VAL A 192 7.84 2.28 -16.76
C VAL A 192 6.56 3.10 -16.98
N LEU A 193 6.52 4.02 -17.94
CA LEU A 193 5.31 4.80 -18.25
C LEU A 193 4.16 3.89 -18.71
N THR A 194 4.42 2.90 -19.54
CA THR A 194 3.42 1.92 -20.02
C THR A 194 2.86 1.07 -18.87
N ILE A 195 3.70 0.72 -17.90
CA ILE A 195 3.29 -0.06 -16.72
C ILE A 195 2.55 0.83 -15.71
N LEU A 196 2.99 2.08 -15.50
CA LEU A 196 2.47 2.96 -14.46
C LEU A 196 1.23 3.77 -14.89
N ALA A 197 1.15 4.20 -16.15
CA ALA A 197 0.05 5.02 -16.66
C ALA A 197 -1.34 4.40 -16.44
N PRO A 198 -1.57 3.09 -16.72
CA PRO A 198 -2.89 2.51 -16.46
C PRO A 198 -3.19 2.32 -14.97
N GLN A 199 -2.20 2.37 -14.09
CA GLN A 199 -2.37 2.06 -12.66
C GLN A 199 -2.70 3.31 -11.82
N SER A 200 -2.58 4.51 -12.39
CA SER A 200 -2.79 5.79 -11.70
C SER A 200 -1.97 5.86 -10.39
N VAL A 201 -0.67 5.55 -10.50
CA VAL A 201 0.27 5.49 -9.36
C VAL A 201 1.36 6.55 -9.51
N THR A 202 1.82 7.12 -8.39
CA THR A 202 2.94 8.06 -8.41
C THR A 202 4.27 7.39 -8.82
N PRO A 203 5.15 8.02 -9.62
CA PRO A 203 6.39 7.40 -10.14
C PRO A 203 7.39 6.91 -9.08
N LYS A 204 7.29 7.43 -7.85
CA LYS A 204 8.15 7.08 -6.71
C LYS A 204 7.89 5.68 -6.12
N ILE A 205 6.86 4.96 -6.57
CA ILE A 205 6.62 3.56 -6.14
C ILE A 205 7.55 2.58 -6.89
N GLY A 206 7.99 2.92 -8.11
CA GLY A 206 8.86 2.06 -8.92
C GLY A 206 10.20 1.66 -8.27
N PRO A 207 10.93 2.56 -7.59
CA PRO A 207 12.19 2.25 -6.90
C PRO A 207 12.07 1.28 -5.71
N LEU A 208 10.93 1.23 -5.01
CA LEU A 208 10.70 0.31 -3.89
C LEU A 208 10.76 -1.17 -4.32
N ARG A 209 10.49 -1.44 -5.61
CA ARG A 209 10.65 -2.78 -6.21
C ARG A 209 12.09 -3.16 -6.56
N LYS A 210 13.00 -2.19 -6.73
CA LYS A 210 14.39 -2.45 -7.14
C LYS A 210 15.33 -2.76 -5.96
N THR A 211 14.98 -2.36 -4.74
CA THR A 211 15.85 -2.49 -3.55
C THR A 211 15.66 -3.80 -2.76
N ALA A 212 14.65 -4.62 -3.07
CA ALA A 212 14.35 -5.89 -2.41
C ALA A 212 15.33 -7.06 -2.74
N ARG A 213 16.57 -6.77 -3.17
CA ARG A 213 17.62 -7.78 -3.42
C ARG A 213 18.65 -7.90 -2.30
N ARG A 214 18.50 -7.18 -1.18
CA ARG A 214 19.35 -7.36 -0.02
C ARG A 214 18.49 -7.76 1.16
N SER A 215 18.68 -9.01 1.59
CA SER A 215 18.18 -9.50 2.88
C SER A 215 18.59 -8.53 3.99
N PRO A 216 17.72 -8.27 4.98
CA PRO A 216 18.13 -7.54 6.17
C PRO A 216 19.23 -8.32 6.90
N PRO A 217 20.16 -7.64 7.60
CA PRO A 217 21.11 -8.32 8.47
C PRO A 217 20.31 -9.08 9.53
N SER A 218 20.59 -10.38 9.65
CA SER A 218 20.15 -11.21 10.76
C SER A 218 20.53 -10.55 12.08
N ALA A 219 19.57 -10.47 13.00
CA ALA A 219 19.76 -10.01 14.37
C ALA A 219 20.78 -10.88 15.12
#